data_AF-A0A2G5CVZ1-F1
#
_entry.id   AF-A0A2G5CVZ1-F1
#
_cell.length_a   1.000
_cell.length_b   1.000
_cell.length_c   1.000
_cell.angle_alpha   90.00
_cell.angle_beta   90.00
_cell.angle_gamma   90.00
#
_symmetry.space_group_name_H-M   'P 1'
#
loop_
_entity.id
_entity.type
_entity.pdbx_description
1 polymer ?
#
loop_
_entity_poly.entity_id
_entity_poly.type
_entity_poly.pdbx_seq_one_letter_code
_entity_poly.pdbx_strand_id
1 'polypeptide(L)'
;MVEDVDNKLDWEWEEARKRCIRASKQIENSLQHLTDSCKRTLLRLVNSELKFILTHLSSLTSTSVISLNIGYIECILHLLQNPLISNVSRLCKPSNHVYVDIVCTLDKTPVWFLVSDRNPNYISWSSASSHNNKGLKLRVEKVLAAAKSSLMLKPASIILFFANGVHPLVSHNLKHEFGAFQINFLDFEFFEEEFVEDGWINLTAAGRSYLKAQTFQIMLDIVEKKLLLPTWLGNRFNVEDARQVELFNEETKFILGEKFCSLLSTMNLEAKYSVKPNDILGRDLLNFDTTALIALVSGISNGGTDKLLATPETELRKRFKSNYQFVIAQVMSELQKPILEELTSVMSRKIGIICETVELEFKQLVSMCGGPNEKLRADQLLKCLLLYDETTIFIVTEQLRI
;
A
#
# COMPACT_ATOMS: atom_id res chain seq x y z
N MET A 1 -9.44 -31.62 35.37
CA MET A 1 -10.23 -30.39 35.14
C MET A 1 -9.69 -29.18 35.91
N VAL A 2 -9.51 -29.22 37.24
CA VAL A 2 -8.88 -28.09 37.98
C VAL A 2 -7.35 -28.07 37.77
N GLU A 3 -6.69 -29.22 37.91
CA GLU A 3 -5.24 -29.37 37.67
C GLU A 3 -4.82 -29.02 36.22
N ASP A 4 -5.64 -29.33 35.22
CA ASP A 4 -5.35 -29.01 33.81
C ASP A 4 -5.42 -27.51 33.51
N VAL A 5 -6.23 -26.76 34.27
CA VAL A 5 -6.40 -25.31 34.09
C VAL A 5 -5.27 -24.56 34.79
N ASP A 6 -4.88 -24.98 35.99
CA ASP A 6 -3.75 -24.41 36.73
C ASP A 6 -2.42 -24.64 35.97
N ASN A 7 -2.20 -25.87 35.45
CA ASN A 7 -1.02 -26.18 34.64
C ASN A 7 -0.93 -25.35 33.34
N LYS A 8 -2.08 -25.02 32.73
CA LYS A 8 -2.13 -24.19 31.53
C LYS A 8 -1.83 -22.73 31.83
N LEU A 9 -2.36 -22.21 32.94
CA LEU A 9 -2.15 -20.82 33.36
C LEU A 9 -0.67 -20.58 33.73
N ASP A 10 -0.06 -21.52 34.43
CA ASP A 10 1.36 -21.47 34.79
C ASP A 10 2.27 -21.46 33.55
N TRP A 11 1.97 -22.30 32.56
CA TRP A 11 2.68 -22.28 31.28
C TRP A 11 2.55 -20.92 30.55
N GLU A 12 1.37 -20.29 30.55
CA GLU A 12 1.16 -19.00 29.89
C GLU A 12 2.00 -17.88 30.53
N TRP A 13 2.10 -17.86 31.86
CA TRP A 13 2.92 -16.90 32.59
C TRP A 13 4.42 -17.13 32.40
N GLU A 14 4.87 -18.39 32.41
CA GLU A 14 6.25 -18.74 32.13
C GLU A 14 6.66 -18.38 30.70
N GLU A 15 5.78 -18.62 29.72
CA GLU A 15 6.04 -18.26 28.33
C GLU A 15 6.08 -16.74 28.15
N ALA A 16 5.17 -16.01 28.77
CA ALA A 16 5.21 -14.55 28.79
C ALA A 16 6.53 -14.01 29.40
N ARG A 17 7.01 -14.62 30.48
CA ARG A 17 8.31 -14.29 31.09
C ARG A 17 9.46 -14.52 30.11
N LYS A 18 9.49 -15.67 29.43
CA LYS A 18 10.52 -15.98 28.42
C LYS A 18 10.51 -14.96 27.29
N ARG A 19 9.32 -14.57 26.81
CA ARG A 19 9.13 -13.53 25.79
C ARG A 19 9.67 -12.16 26.24
N CYS A 20 9.43 -11.75 27.47
CA CYS A 20 10.04 -10.52 28.02
C CYS A 20 11.57 -10.58 28.02
N ILE A 21 12.16 -11.70 28.44
CA ILE A 21 13.62 -11.88 28.46
C ILE A 21 14.21 -11.80 27.04
N ARG A 22 13.54 -12.45 26.07
CA ARG A 22 13.93 -12.39 24.64
C ARG A 22 13.86 -10.96 24.11
N ALA A 23 12.77 -10.24 24.38
CA ALA A 23 12.60 -8.85 23.98
C ALA A 23 13.72 -7.95 24.54
N SER A 24 14.12 -8.12 25.81
CA SER A 24 15.26 -7.40 26.38
C SER A 24 16.56 -7.66 25.63
N LYS A 25 16.90 -8.93 25.37
CA LYS A 25 18.11 -9.31 24.62
C LYS A 25 18.09 -8.72 23.19
N GLN A 26 16.95 -8.75 22.53
CA GLN A 26 16.76 -8.21 21.19
C GLN A 26 16.98 -6.69 21.14
N ILE A 27 16.53 -5.95 22.16
CA ILE A 27 16.77 -4.51 22.27
C ILE A 27 18.27 -4.19 22.40
N GLU A 28 18.99 -5.01 23.16
CA GLU A 28 20.43 -4.85 23.37
C GLU A 28 21.25 -5.20 22.12
N ASN A 29 20.89 -6.31 21.44
CA ASN A 29 21.72 -6.89 20.39
C ASN A 29 21.37 -6.44 18.96
N SER A 30 20.07 -6.28 18.64
CA SER A 30 19.60 -6.16 17.25
C SER A 30 19.26 -4.74 16.81
N LEU A 31 19.04 -3.81 17.75
CA LEU A 31 18.56 -2.46 17.46
C LEU A 31 19.68 -1.41 17.60
N GLN A 32 20.82 -1.67 16.98
CA GLN A 32 22.02 -0.82 17.10
C GLN A 32 21.81 0.60 16.52
N HIS A 33 20.91 0.75 15.54
CA HIS A 33 20.57 2.03 14.92
C HIS A 33 19.70 2.95 15.80
N LEU A 34 19.17 2.46 16.94
CA LEU A 34 18.36 3.27 17.85
C LEU A 34 19.21 4.07 18.83
N THR A 35 18.73 5.25 19.20
CA THR A 35 19.33 6.08 20.25
C THR A 35 19.21 5.42 21.63
N ASP A 36 20.15 5.70 22.53
CA ASP A 36 20.13 5.18 23.91
C ASP A 36 18.88 5.58 24.69
N SER A 37 18.29 6.73 24.36
CA SER A 37 17.02 7.18 24.96
C SER A 37 15.85 6.26 24.56
N CYS A 38 15.81 5.86 23.28
CA CYS A 38 14.80 4.94 22.75
C CYS A 38 14.97 3.55 23.36
N LYS A 39 16.20 3.00 23.40
CA LYS A 39 16.50 1.73 24.06
C LYS A 39 16.09 1.73 25.53
N ARG A 40 16.44 2.79 26.27
CA ARG A 40 16.02 2.95 27.68
C ARG A 40 14.50 3.03 27.86
N THR A 41 13.75 3.58 26.91
CA THR A 41 12.28 3.56 26.96
C THR A 41 11.74 2.16 26.74
N LEU A 42 12.21 1.42 25.74
CA LEU A 42 11.77 0.05 25.45
C LEU A 42 12.11 -0.91 26.60
N LEU A 43 13.35 -0.86 27.11
CA LEU A 43 13.75 -1.68 28.27
C LEU A 43 12.90 -1.38 29.50
N ARG A 44 12.49 -0.12 29.73
CA ARG A 44 11.57 0.20 30.83
C ARG A 44 10.19 -0.44 30.66
N LEU A 45 9.64 -0.47 29.44
CA LEU A 45 8.36 -1.14 29.16
C LEU A 45 8.46 -2.65 29.38
N VAL A 46 9.52 -3.28 28.85
CA VAL A 46 9.76 -4.72 29.04
C VAL A 46 9.95 -5.05 30.52
N ASN A 47 10.76 -4.27 31.25
CA ASN A 47 11.01 -4.51 32.67
C ASN A 47 9.77 -4.27 33.53
N SER A 48 8.90 -3.31 33.19
CA SER A 48 7.63 -3.14 33.90
C SER A 48 6.71 -4.34 33.71
N GLU A 49 6.66 -4.90 32.50
CA GLU A 49 5.86 -6.08 32.19
C GLU A 49 6.42 -7.33 32.88
N LEU A 50 7.75 -7.51 32.84
CA LEU A 50 8.42 -8.60 33.54
C LEU A 50 8.20 -8.54 35.05
N LYS A 51 8.26 -7.34 35.65
CA LYS A 51 7.96 -7.16 37.07
C LYS A 51 6.52 -7.52 37.40
N PHE A 52 5.57 -7.14 36.54
CA PHE A 52 4.16 -7.51 36.69
C PHE A 52 4.00 -9.03 36.67
N ILE A 53 4.59 -9.72 35.69
CA ILE A 53 4.57 -11.18 35.55
C ILE A 53 5.16 -11.87 36.79
N LEU A 54 6.34 -11.45 37.24
CA LEU A 54 7.00 -12.06 38.40
C LEU A 54 6.21 -11.88 39.69
N THR A 55 5.54 -10.74 39.85
CA THR A 55 4.70 -10.46 41.03
C THR A 55 3.48 -11.39 41.05
N HIS A 56 2.85 -11.65 39.90
CA HIS A 56 1.68 -12.53 39.80
C HIS A 56 2.02 -14.02 39.87
N LEU A 57 3.14 -14.46 39.27
CA LEU A 57 3.67 -15.82 39.43
C LEU A 57 3.96 -16.17 40.89
N SER A 58 4.34 -15.17 41.70
CA SER A 58 4.61 -15.36 43.12
C SER A 58 3.34 -15.44 43.98
N SER A 59 2.16 -15.15 43.41
CA SER A 59 0.90 -14.96 44.12
C SER A 59 -0.24 -15.77 43.48
N LEU A 60 0.02 -17.02 43.11
CA LEU A 60 -0.86 -17.98 42.38
C LEU A 60 -2.22 -18.26 43.07
N THR A 61 -3.08 -17.25 43.16
CA THR A 61 -4.42 -17.33 43.74
C THR A 61 -5.48 -16.66 42.87
N SER A 62 -5.20 -16.36 41.59
CA SER A 62 -6.16 -15.61 40.76
C SER A 62 -6.39 -16.21 39.38
N THR A 63 -7.61 -16.69 39.17
CA THR A 63 -8.21 -17.16 37.91
C THR A 63 -8.59 -16.01 36.96
N SER A 64 -7.92 -14.86 37.04
CA SER A 64 -8.29 -13.65 36.30
C SER A 64 -7.70 -13.63 34.89
N VAL A 65 -8.50 -13.17 33.93
CA VAL A 65 -8.12 -13.00 32.51
C VAL A 65 -6.83 -12.18 32.39
N ILE A 66 -5.83 -12.79 31.77
CA ILE A 66 -4.49 -12.25 31.61
C ILE A 66 -4.51 -11.15 30.52
N SER A 67 -4.14 -9.92 30.89
CA SER A 67 -3.92 -8.82 29.94
C SER A 67 -2.45 -8.44 29.98
N LEU A 68 -1.65 -8.97 29.05
CA LEU A 68 -0.22 -8.68 28.94
C LEU A 68 0.05 -7.72 27.79
N ASN A 69 0.97 -6.79 28.01
CA ASN A 69 1.44 -5.86 26.98
C ASN A 69 2.62 -6.41 26.18
N ILE A 70 3.15 -7.59 26.54
CA ILE A 70 4.34 -8.16 25.87
C ILE A 70 4.15 -8.27 24.36
N GLY A 71 2.97 -8.67 23.89
CA GLY A 71 2.69 -8.76 22.46
C GLY A 71 2.70 -7.41 21.76
N TYR A 72 2.23 -6.33 22.40
CA TYR A 72 2.36 -4.97 21.88
C TYR A 72 3.82 -4.51 21.82
N ILE A 73 4.63 -4.84 22.82
CA ILE A 73 6.06 -4.51 22.84
C ILE A 73 6.77 -5.23 21.69
N GLU A 74 6.52 -6.52 21.49
CA GLU A 74 7.07 -7.29 20.37
C GLU A 74 6.68 -6.69 19.03
N CYS A 75 5.45 -6.20 18.86
CA CYS A 75 5.04 -5.51 17.64
C CYS A 75 5.90 -4.27 17.37
N ILE A 76 6.20 -3.47 18.40
CA ILE A 76 7.07 -2.31 18.25
C ILE A 76 8.48 -2.75 17.85
N LEU A 77 9.03 -3.78 18.51
CA LEU A 77 10.36 -4.29 18.17
C LEU A 77 10.42 -4.80 16.73
N HIS A 78 9.41 -5.56 16.31
CA HIS A 78 9.31 -6.07 14.95
C HIS A 78 9.28 -4.95 13.91
N LEU A 79 8.49 -3.89 14.14
CA LEU A 79 8.48 -2.72 13.26
C LEU A 79 9.85 -2.04 13.22
N LEU A 80 10.48 -1.83 14.37
CA LEU A 80 11.78 -1.14 14.48
C LEU A 80 12.95 -1.91 13.86
N GLN A 81 12.82 -3.22 13.65
CA GLN A 81 13.81 -4.01 12.92
C GLN A 81 13.74 -3.81 11.41
N ASN A 82 12.67 -3.21 10.88
CA ASN A 82 12.54 -2.96 9.45
C ASN A 82 13.67 -2.02 8.98
N PRO A 83 14.50 -2.44 8.00
CA PRO A 83 15.64 -1.64 7.53
C PRO A 83 15.25 -0.30 6.90
N LEU A 84 13.98 -0.14 6.50
CA LEU A 84 13.46 1.12 5.98
C LEU A 84 13.18 2.14 7.08
N ILE A 85 13.07 1.71 8.34
CA ILE A 85 12.86 2.61 9.48
C ILE A 85 14.21 3.16 9.94
N SER A 86 14.26 4.48 10.06
CA SER A 86 15.44 5.24 10.50
C SER A 86 15.00 6.45 11.34
N ASN A 87 15.97 7.14 11.95
CA ASN A 87 15.76 8.38 12.71
C ASN A 87 14.57 8.35 13.69
N VAL A 88 14.51 7.30 14.52
CA VAL A 88 13.48 7.16 15.54
C VAL A 88 13.66 8.24 16.60
N SER A 89 12.77 9.23 16.59
CA SER A 89 12.84 10.41 17.45
C SER A 89 12.04 10.25 18.74
N ARG A 90 10.96 9.45 18.70
CA ARG A 90 10.08 9.22 19.85
C ARG A 90 9.46 7.84 19.80
N LEU A 91 9.42 7.19 20.97
CA LEU A 91 8.75 5.91 21.20
C LEU A 91 7.82 6.04 22.41
N CYS A 92 6.58 5.55 22.26
CA CYS A 92 5.60 5.31 23.32
C CYS A 92 5.40 6.53 24.25
N LYS A 93 5.42 7.74 23.68
CA LYS A 93 5.30 9.00 24.41
C LYS A 93 4.31 9.92 23.70
N PRO A 94 3.59 10.77 24.44
CA PRO A 94 2.72 11.76 23.81
C PRO A 94 3.54 12.73 22.94
N SER A 95 2.95 13.08 21.81
CA SER A 95 3.35 14.14 20.88
C SER A 95 2.18 15.10 20.75
N ASN A 96 2.38 16.39 21.04
CA ASN A 96 1.32 17.42 21.01
C ASN A 96 0.02 17.00 21.74
N HIS A 97 0.13 16.47 22.96
CA HIS A 97 -0.99 15.97 23.78
C HIS A 97 -1.74 14.74 23.22
N VAL A 98 -1.25 14.12 22.15
CA VAL A 98 -1.80 12.89 21.57
C VAL A 98 -0.77 11.76 21.65
N TYR A 99 -1.22 10.56 22.01
CA TYR A 99 -0.34 9.40 22.10
C TYR A 99 -0.06 8.81 20.72
N VAL A 100 1.22 8.74 20.36
CA VAL A 100 1.73 8.10 19.13
C VAL A 100 2.77 7.07 19.54
N ASP A 101 2.73 5.90 18.90
CA ASP A 101 3.54 4.76 19.30
C ASP A 101 4.99 4.92 18.81
N ILE A 102 5.19 5.32 17.55
CA ILE A 102 6.53 5.53 16.96
C ILE A 102 6.52 6.80 16.09
N VAL A 103 7.52 7.66 16.27
CA VAL A 103 7.81 8.78 15.37
C VAL A 103 9.19 8.57 14.75
N CYS A 104 9.24 8.36 13.44
CA CYS A 104 10.45 7.97 12.72
C CYS A 104 10.44 8.45 11.26
N THR A 105 11.51 8.14 10.53
CA THR A 105 11.53 8.24 9.06
C THR A 105 11.46 6.85 8.45
N LEU A 106 10.55 6.66 7.51
CA LEU A 106 10.40 5.46 6.71
C LEU A 106 10.82 5.77 5.28
N ASP A 107 11.91 5.15 4.82
CA ASP A 107 12.60 5.50 3.56
C ASP A 107 12.70 7.02 3.35
N LYS A 108 13.40 7.68 4.28
CA LYS A 108 13.65 9.13 4.28
C LYS A 108 12.39 10.01 4.43
N THR A 109 11.20 9.42 4.57
CA THR A 109 9.94 10.16 4.70
C THR A 109 9.48 10.16 6.16
N PRO A 110 9.15 11.31 6.77
CA PRO A 110 8.70 11.35 8.17
C PRO A 110 7.31 10.72 8.31
N VAL A 111 7.18 9.75 9.22
CA VAL A 111 5.93 9.00 9.45
C VAL A 111 5.66 8.78 10.94
N TRP A 112 4.38 8.70 11.27
CA TRP A 112 3.91 8.37 12.62
C TRP A 112 3.21 7.01 12.61
N PHE A 113 3.57 6.11 13.52
CA PHE A 113 2.90 4.82 13.66
C PHE A 113 1.91 4.84 14.82
N LEU A 114 0.76 4.21 14.59
CA LEU A 114 -0.12 3.69 15.62
C LEU A 114 -0.09 2.15 15.56
N VAL A 115 0.19 1.52 16.69
CA VAL A 115 0.40 0.08 16.80
C VAL A 115 -0.68 -0.52 17.67
N SER A 116 -1.29 -1.61 17.20
CA SER A 116 -2.29 -2.36 17.95
C SER A 116 -2.00 -3.86 17.89
N ASP A 117 -1.85 -4.44 19.07
CA ASP A 117 -1.80 -5.89 19.27
C ASP A 117 -3.13 -6.48 19.78
N ARG A 118 -4.21 -5.69 19.75
CA ARG A 118 -5.50 -6.17 20.25
C ARG A 118 -6.09 -7.22 19.32
N ASN A 119 -6.90 -8.11 19.89
CA ASN A 119 -7.77 -8.96 19.10
C ASN A 119 -8.74 -8.06 18.30
N PRO A 120 -8.94 -8.31 16.99
CA PRO A 120 -9.84 -7.54 16.12
C PRO A 120 -11.24 -7.32 16.71
N ASN A 121 -11.76 -8.31 17.46
CA ASN A 121 -13.08 -8.25 18.06
C ASN A 121 -13.22 -7.20 19.17
N TYR A 122 -12.10 -6.74 19.74
CA TYR A 122 -12.08 -5.67 20.75
C TYR A 122 -11.73 -4.30 20.16
N ILE A 123 -11.62 -4.19 18.84
CA ILE A 123 -11.39 -2.92 18.15
C ILE A 123 -12.75 -2.36 17.69
N SER A 124 -13.33 -1.47 18.50
CA SER A 124 -14.57 -0.79 18.14
C SER A 124 -14.31 0.44 17.28
N TRP A 125 -15.12 0.63 16.23
CA TRP A 125 -15.01 1.80 15.34
C TRP A 125 -15.45 3.09 16.05
N SER A 126 -16.71 3.11 16.49
CA SER A 126 -17.33 4.18 17.27
C SER A 126 -17.29 3.86 18.76
N SER A 127 -17.45 4.88 19.59
CA SER A 127 -17.68 4.69 21.03
C SER A 127 -19.06 4.08 21.23
N ALA A 128 -19.11 2.86 21.74
CA ALA A 128 -20.30 2.40 22.46
C ALA A 128 -20.43 3.23 23.74
N SER A 129 -21.65 3.41 24.23
CA SER A 129 -22.10 4.21 25.38
C SER A 129 -21.42 3.96 26.74
N SER A 130 -20.31 3.20 26.79
CA SER A 130 -19.47 3.02 27.97
C SER A 130 -18.42 4.14 28.10
N HIS A 131 -18.37 4.77 29.27
CA HIS A 131 -17.64 6.00 29.59
C HIS A 131 -16.12 6.03 29.33
N ASN A 132 -15.47 4.92 28.93
CA ASN A 132 -14.01 4.85 28.83
C ASN A 132 -13.43 4.45 27.46
N ASN A 133 -14.23 3.97 26.50
CA ASN A 133 -13.68 3.49 25.22
C ASN A 133 -13.94 4.50 24.10
N LYS A 134 -13.02 5.45 23.94
CA LYS A 134 -12.95 6.36 22.80
C LYS A 134 -12.57 5.52 21.57
N GLY A 135 -13.55 5.17 20.72
CA GLY A 135 -13.37 4.24 19.60
C GLY A 135 -12.22 4.61 18.66
N LEU A 136 -11.81 3.67 17.80
CA LEU A 136 -10.68 3.83 16.89
C LEU A 136 -10.79 5.11 16.04
N LYS A 137 -11.99 5.44 15.58
CA LYS A 137 -12.27 6.65 14.78
C LYS A 137 -11.77 7.92 15.48
N LEU A 138 -12.18 8.14 16.73
CA LEU A 138 -11.79 9.34 17.49
C LEU A 138 -10.28 9.37 17.76
N ARG A 139 -9.65 8.20 17.96
CA ARG A 139 -8.19 8.12 18.13
C ARG A 139 -7.48 8.55 16.84
N VAL A 140 -7.90 8.06 15.69
CA VAL A 140 -7.32 8.41 14.38
C VAL A 140 -7.53 9.90 14.08
N GLU A 141 -8.72 10.45 14.30
CA GLU A 141 -9.03 11.87 14.13
C GLU A 141 -8.11 12.79 14.96
N LYS A 142 -7.90 12.45 16.24
CA LYS A 142 -7.02 13.21 17.12
C LYS A 142 -5.56 13.19 16.66
N VAL A 143 -5.08 12.03 16.23
CA VAL A 143 -3.70 11.90 15.73
C VAL A 143 -3.55 12.67 14.43
N LEU A 144 -4.53 12.60 13.52
CA LEU A 144 -4.55 13.39 12.28
C LEU A 144 -4.53 14.89 12.57
N ALA A 145 -5.36 15.36 13.51
CA ALA A 145 -5.39 16.77 13.90
C ALA A 145 -4.03 17.23 14.46
N ALA A 146 -3.44 16.44 15.38
CA ALA A 146 -2.14 16.74 15.98
C ALA A 146 -0.97 16.67 14.98
N ALA A 147 -1.05 15.77 14.00
CA ALA A 147 -0.08 15.66 12.92
C ALA A 147 -0.13 16.87 11.99
N LYS A 148 -1.33 17.32 11.61
CA LYS A 148 -1.55 18.51 10.79
C LYS A 148 -1.10 19.80 11.48
N SER A 149 -1.25 19.88 12.80
CA SER A 149 -0.85 21.05 13.59
C SER A 149 0.63 21.04 14.02
N SER A 150 1.40 20.01 13.69
CA SER A 150 2.81 19.87 14.09
C SER A 150 3.71 20.74 13.21
N LEU A 151 4.48 21.65 13.80
CA LEU A 151 5.37 22.57 13.06
C LEU A 151 6.77 22.01 12.80
N MET A 152 7.36 21.25 13.75
CA MET A 152 8.73 20.73 13.63
C MET A 152 8.84 19.29 13.17
N LEU A 153 7.82 18.46 13.41
CA LEU A 153 7.82 17.02 13.10
C LEU A 153 6.52 16.68 12.35
N LYS A 154 6.19 17.43 11.30
CA LYS A 154 5.03 17.15 10.46
C LYS A 154 5.31 15.86 9.67
N PRO A 155 4.54 14.78 9.88
CA PRO A 155 4.71 13.58 9.08
C PRO A 155 4.02 13.74 7.73
N ALA A 156 4.52 13.02 6.71
CA ALA A 156 3.86 12.90 5.42
C ALA A 156 2.64 11.97 5.49
N SER A 157 2.72 10.95 6.36
CA SER A 157 1.65 9.97 6.55
C SER A 157 1.59 9.39 7.96
N ILE A 158 0.42 8.89 8.31
CA ILE A 158 0.19 8.06 9.50
C ILE A 158 0.06 6.60 9.06
N ILE A 159 0.75 5.70 9.74
CA ILE A 159 0.69 4.26 9.50
C ILE A 159 0.00 3.59 10.69
N LEU A 160 -1.02 2.79 10.40
CA LEU A 160 -1.76 1.99 11.36
C LEU A 160 -1.34 0.54 11.19
N PHE A 161 -0.70 -0.04 12.21
CA PHE A 161 -0.27 -1.43 12.21
C PHE A 161 -1.12 -2.26 13.18
N PHE A 162 -1.82 -3.26 12.68
CA PHE A 162 -2.65 -4.17 13.46
C PHE A 162 -2.10 -5.59 13.39
N ALA A 163 -1.44 -6.05 14.45
CA ALA A 163 -0.71 -7.33 14.45
C ALA A 163 -1.61 -8.56 14.26
N ASN A 164 -2.85 -8.50 14.74
CA ASN A 164 -3.83 -9.57 14.62
C ASN A 164 -4.88 -9.30 13.52
N GLY A 165 -4.65 -8.30 12.67
CA GLY A 165 -5.60 -7.82 11.67
C GLY A 165 -6.69 -6.91 12.26
N VAL A 166 -7.69 -6.57 11.44
CA VAL A 166 -8.88 -5.83 11.85
C VAL A 166 -10.15 -6.45 11.30
N HIS A 167 -11.27 -6.16 11.96
CA HIS A 167 -12.58 -6.55 11.45
C HIS A 167 -12.85 -5.89 10.08
N PRO A 168 -13.49 -6.57 9.12
CA PRO A 168 -13.75 -6.01 7.78
C PRO A 168 -14.45 -4.65 7.80
N LEU A 169 -15.39 -4.43 8.73
CA LEU A 169 -16.04 -3.14 8.92
C LEU A 169 -15.05 -2.02 9.29
N VAL A 170 -14.07 -2.31 10.15
CA VAL A 170 -13.03 -1.33 10.52
C VAL A 170 -12.12 -1.05 9.33
N SER A 171 -11.73 -2.08 8.59
CA SER A 171 -10.94 -1.94 7.35
C SER A 171 -11.67 -1.07 6.32
N HIS A 172 -12.96 -1.36 6.09
CA HIS A 172 -13.82 -0.59 5.20
C HIS A 172 -13.88 0.88 5.64
N ASN A 173 -14.16 1.16 6.91
CA ASN A 173 -14.30 2.53 7.37
C ASN A 173 -12.95 3.29 7.35
N LEU A 174 -11.82 2.63 7.60
CA LEU A 174 -10.49 3.25 7.41
C LEU A 174 -10.29 3.70 5.96
N LYS A 175 -10.67 2.86 4.98
CA LYS A 175 -10.54 3.16 3.56
C LYS A 175 -11.47 4.29 3.13
N HIS A 176 -12.75 4.22 3.52
CA HIS A 176 -13.77 5.16 3.06
C HIS A 176 -13.80 6.49 3.82
N GLU A 177 -13.63 6.49 5.15
CA GLU A 177 -13.73 7.71 5.95
C GLU A 177 -12.40 8.48 6.02
N PHE A 178 -11.26 7.78 5.94
CA PHE A 178 -9.93 8.40 6.08
C PHE A 178 -9.07 8.31 4.83
N GLY A 179 -9.58 7.73 3.73
CA GLY A 179 -8.82 7.54 2.50
C GLY A 179 -7.61 6.61 2.69
N ALA A 180 -7.63 5.75 3.71
CA ALA A 180 -6.52 4.86 4.00
C ALA A 180 -6.37 3.83 2.88
N PHE A 181 -5.14 3.47 2.55
CA PHE A 181 -4.87 2.31 1.69
C PHE A 181 -4.07 1.28 2.47
N GLN A 182 -4.32 0.01 2.16
CA GLN A 182 -3.61 -1.09 2.80
C GLN A 182 -2.24 -1.24 2.14
N ILE A 183 -1.20 -1.42 2.95
CA ILE A 183 0.17 -1.62 2.49
C ILE A 183 0.69 -2.97 3.01
N ASN A 184 1.48 -3.66 2.19
CA ASN A 184 2.21 -4.82 2.69
C ASN A 184 3.50 -4.33 3.34
N PHE A 185 3.45 -4.13 4.65
CA PHE A 185 4.57 -3.59 5.42
C PHE A 185 5.58 -4.67 5.82
N LEU A 186 5.20 -5.96 5.73
CA LEU A 186 5.89 -7.09 6.35
C LEU A 186 6.22 -8.20 5.35
N ASP A 187 7.12 -7.93 4.40
CA ASP A 187 7.78 -8.98 3.61
C ASP A 187 9.22 -9.21 4.13
N PHE A 188 9.37 -9.35 5.45
CA PHE A 188 10.62 -9.79 6.07
C PHE A 188 10.31 -10.68 7.26
N GLU A 189 10.60 -11.97 7.12
CA GLU A 189 10.63 -12.89 8.25
C GLU A 189 12.02 -12.80 8.88
N PHE A 190 12.06 -12.50 10.18
CA PHE A 190 13.30 -12.57 10.95
C PHE A 190 13.43 -13.98 11.51
N PHE A 191 14.59 -14.60 11.31
CA PHE A 191 14.93 -15.90 11.89
C PHE A 191 15.89 -15.67 13.07
N GLU A 192 15.60 -16.34 14.19
CA GLU A 192 16.50 -16.44 15.33
C GLU A 192 17.37 -17.68 15.11
N GLU A 193 18.69 -17.48 15.15
CA GLU A 193 19.68 -18.55 15.11
C GLU A 193 19.87 -19.09 16.53
N GLU A 194 19.35 -20.30 16.78
CA GLU A 194 19.63 -21.04 18.02
C GLU A 194 20.68 -22.11 17.74
N PHE A 195 21.86 -21.99 18.38
CA PHE A 195 22.90 -22.99 18.28
C PHE A 195 22.48 -24.25 19.06
N VAL A 196 22.39 -25.37 18.36
CA VAL A 196 22.16 -26.69 18.97
C VAL A 196 23.52 -27.35 19.22
N GLU A 197 23.62 -28.13 20.30
CA GLU A 197 24.77 -29.03 20.51
C GLU A 197 24.98 -29.89 19.25
N ASP A 198 26.22 -30.04 18.80
CA ASP A 198 26.67 -30.63 17.52
C ASP A 198 26.83 -29.67 16.32
N GLY A 199 26.79 -28.34 16.53
CA GLY A 199 27.20 -27.37 15.51
C GLY A 199 26.15 -27.10 14.43
N TRP A 200 24.91 -27.56 14.63
CA TRP A 200 23.75 -27.20 13.81
C TRP A 200 23.12 -25.91 14.33
N ILE A 201 22.73 -25.03 13.41
CA ILE A 201 21.99 -23.79 13.71
C ILE A 201 20.51 -24.06 13.43
N ASN A 202 19.67 -24.01 14.45
CA ASN A 202 18.23 -24.06 14.28
C ASN A 202 17.73 -22.65 13.93
N LEU A 203 17.22 -22.47 12.72
CA LEU A 203 16.55 -21.25 12.29
C LEU A 203 15.08 -21.34 12.72
N THR A 204 14.78 -20.82 13.90
CA THR A 204 13.38 -20.64 14.30
C THR A 204 12.91 -19.27 13.82
N ALA A 205 11.70 -19.14 13.29
CA ALA A 205 11.13 -17.82 13.07
C ALA A 205 11.17 -17.05 14.41
N ALA A 206 11.88 -15.93 14.44
CA ALA A 206 12.12 -15.16 15.65
C ALA A 206 10.78 -14.60 16.16
N GLY A 207 10.21 -15.26 17.16
CA GLY A 207 9.04 -14.76 17.87
C GLY A 207 7.72 -14.95 17.14
N ARG A 208 6.88 -13.92 17.19
CA ARG A 208 5.45 -14.00 16.85
C ARG A 208 5.23 -13.93 15.34
N SER A 209 4.36 -14.79 14.82
CA SER A 209 3.90 -14.70 13.43
C SER A 209 2.99 -13.49 13.23
N TYR A 210 3.30 -12.69 12.20
CA TYR A 210 2.51 -11.54 11.77
C TYR A 210 1.75 -11.79 10.47
N LEU A 211 1.51 -13.05 10.10
CA LEU A 211 0.78 -13.41 8.87
C LEU A 211 -0.65 -12.83 8.81
N LYS A 212 -1.26 -12.58 9.97
CA LYS A 212 -2.60 -11.96 10.08
C LYS A 212 -2.54 -10.44 10.13
N ALA A 213 -1.34 -9.86 10.16
CA ALA A 213 -1.19 -8.43 10.38
C ALA A 213 -1.73 -7.65 9.18
N GLN A 214 -2.40 -6.54 9.48
CA GLN A 214 -2.89 -5.62 8.47
C GLN A 214 -2.33 -4.23 8.74
N THR A 215 -1.78 -3.61 7.70
CA THR A 215 -1.17 -2.28 7.79
C THR A 215 -1.90 -1.32 6.86
N PHE A 216 -2.25 -0.15 7.37
CA PHE A 216 -2.92 0.91 6.61
C PHE A 216 -2.12 2.21 6.67
N GLN A 217 -2.09 2.94 5.56
CA GLN A 217 -1.42 4.23 5.47
C GLN A 217 -2.43 5.32 5.12
N ILE A 218 -2.37 6.44 5.85
CA ILE A 218 -3.18 7.64 5.64
C ILE A 218 -2.24 8.81 5.33
N MET A 219 -2.38 9.41 4.15
CA MET A 219 -1.59 10.57 3.74
C MET A 219 -2.15 11.86 4.36
N LEU A 220 -1.28 12.75 4.82
CA LEU A 220 -1.69 13.99 5.49
C LEU A 220 -1.88 15.16 4.53
N ASP A 221 -1.05 15.23 3.50
CA ASP A 221 -1.18 16.20 2.43
C ASP A 221 -1.70 15.48 1.19
N ILE A 222 -2.83 15.95 0.64
CA ILE A 222 -3.36 15.53 -0.67
C ILE A 222 -2.52 16.25 -1.73
N VAL A 223 -1.21 16.01 -1.73
CA VAL A 223 -0.42 16.22 -2.95
C VAL A 223 -0.78 15.02 -3.82
N GLU A 224 -1.12 15.26 -5.09
CA GLU A 224 -1.49 14.25 -6.08
C GLU A 224 -0.81 12.91 -5.78
N LYS A 225 -1.61 11.84 -5.62
CA LYS A 225 -1.20 10.47 -5.26
C LYS A 225 0.00 9.91 -6.06
N LYS A 226 0.43 10.59 -7.13
CA LYS A 226 1.55 10.28 -8.01
C LYS A 226 2.92 10.74 -7.51
N LEU A 227 3.04 11.77 -6.67
CA LEU A 227 4.36 12.39 -6.40
C LEU A 227 5.09 11.85 -5.16
N LEU A 228 4.42 11.08 -4.29
CA LEU A 228 4.97 10.63 -3.00
C LEU A 228 4.73 9.15 -2.71
N LEU A 229 4.49 8.30 -3.71
CA LEU A 229 4.61 6.86 -3.53
C LEU A 229 6.09 6.55 -3.29
N PRO A 230 6.51 6.16 -2.07
CA PRO A 230 7.90 5.87 -1.81
C PRO A 230 8.36 4.71 -2.71
N THR A 231 9.59 4.77 -3.21
CA THR A 231 10.16 3.82 -4.18
C THR A 231 10.03 2.35 -3.75
N TRP A 232 9.97 2.07 -2.43
CA TRP A 232 9.78 0.72 -1.87
C TRP A 232 8.33 0.20 -1.89
N LEU A 233 7.33 1.07 -2.09
CA LEU A 233 5.92 0.68 -2.20
C LEU A 233 5.57 0.16 -3.60
N GLY A 234 6.36 0.52 -4.62
CA GLY A 234 6.13 0.14 -6.02
C GLY A 234 6.21 -1.36 -6.31
N ASN A 235 6.83 -2.15 -5.42
CA ASN A 235 7.14 -3.57 -5.66
C ASN A 235 6.39 -4.55 -4.75
N ARG A 236 5.54 -4.11 -3.80
CA ARG A 236 5.02 -4.99 -2.74
C ARG A 236 3.56 -4.75 -2.38
N PHE A 237 2.68 -4.84 -3.37
CA PHE A 237 1.24 -4.97 -3.14
C PHE A 237 0.80 -6.40 -3.43
N ASN A 238 0.49 -7.18 -2.39
CA ASN A 238 -0.38 -8.35 -2.55
C ASN A 238 -1.82 -7.85 -2.61
N VAL A 239 -2.41 -7.92 -3.79
CA VAL A 239 -3.82 -7.59 -4.01
C VAL A 239 -4.58 -8.89 -4.26
N GLU A 240 -4.71 -9.72 -3.22
CA GLU A 240 -5.48 -10.97 -3.31
C GLU A 240 -7.01 -10.78 -3.26
N ASP A 241 -7.50 -9.55 -3.03
CA ASP A 241 -8.95 -9.23 -3.05
C ASP A 241 -9.39 -8.40 -4.27
N ALA A 242 -8.60 -8.35 -5.36
CA ALA A 242 -9.00 -7.69 -6.61
C ALA A 242 -9.91 -8.53 -7.51
N ARG A 243 -10.67 -9.48 -6.97
CA ARG A 243 -11.79 -10.05 -7.72
C ARG A 243 -12.95 -9.05 -7.68
N GLN A 244 -13.07 -8.31 -8.78
CA GLN A 244 -14.09 -7.30 -9.05
C GLN A 244 -13.92 -5.99 -8.27
N VAL A 245 -12.78 -5.31 -8.44
CA VAL A 245 -12.84 -3.84 -8.42
C VAL A 245 -13.52 -3.47 -9.73
N GLU A 246 -14.76 -2.96 -9.67
CA GLU A 246 -15.30 -2.17 -10.76
C GLU A 246 -14.30 -1.06 -11.03
N LEU A 247 -13.43 -1.25 -12.02
CA LEU A 247 -12.31 -0.36 -12.39
C LEU A 247 -12.77 1.08 -12.60
N PHE A 248 -14.06 1.26 -12.87
CA PHE A 248 -14.72 2.51 -13.14
C PHE A 248 -16.10 2.48 -12.48
N ASN A 249 -16.40 3.41 -11.58
CA ASN A 249 -17.79 3.67 -11.19
C ASN A 249 -18.58 4.21 -12.40
N GLU A 250 -19.91 4.18 -12.35
CA GLU A 250 -20.76 4.61 -13.49
C GLU A 250 -20.48 6.06 -13.95
N GLU A 251 -20.14 6.95 -13.01
CA GLU A 251 -19.74 8.33 -13.31
C GLU A 251 -18.41 8.41 -14.08
N THR A 252 -17.44 7.56 -13.74
CA THR A 252 -16.13 7.47 -14.41
C THR A 252 -16.27 6.82 -15.78
N LYS A 253 -17.14 5.81 -15.95
CA LYS A 253 -17.44 5.21 -17.27
C LYS A 253 -18.05 6.23 -18.21
N PHE A 254 -18.96 7.06 -17.72
CA PHE A 254 -19.57 8.14 -18.49
C PHE A 254 -18.53 9.15 -19.01
N ILE A 255 -17.55 9.52 -18.17
CA ILE A 255 -16.52 10.51 -18.54
C ILE A 255 -15.44 9.93 -19.47
N LEU A 256 -14.99 8.69 -19.22
CA LEU A 256 -13.91 8.06 -19.98
C LEU A 256 -14.38 7.48 -21.32
N GLY A 257 -15.65 7.10 -21.42
CA GLY A 257 -16.23 6.42 -22.57
C GLY A 257 -16.30 4.91 -22.37
N GLU A 258 -17.45 4.32 -22.67
CA GLU A 258 -17.75 2.90 -22.45
C GLU A 258 -16.80 1.98 -23.23
N LYS A 259 -16.47 2.34 -24.48
CA LYS A 259 -15.55 1.57 -25.33
C LYS A 259 -14.14 1.47 -24.74
N PHE A 260 -13.63 2.55 -24.15
CA PHE A 260 -12.31 2.59 -23.52
C PHE A 260 -12.27 1.76 -22.23
N CYS A 261 -13.28 1.91 -21.39
CA CYS A 261 -13.40 1.12 -20.16
C CYS A 261 -13.53 -0.37 -20.46
N SER A 262 -14.30 -0.73 -21.49
CA SER A 262 -14.44 -2.11 -21.97
C SER A 262 -13.10 -2.66 -22.43
N LEU A 263 -12.38 -1.92 -23.27
CA LEU A 263 -11.04 -2.29 -23.73
C LEU A 263 -10.10 -2.60 -22.57
N LEU A 264 -9.96 -1.67 -21.61
CA LEU A 264 -9.07 -1.85 -20.46
C LEU A 264 -9.44 -3.05 -19.60
N SER A 265 -10.72 -3.38 -19.52
CA SER A 265 -11.21 -4.54 -18.77
C SER A 265 -10.85 -5.88 -19.43
N THR A 266 -10.50 -5.89 -20.72
CA THR A 266 -10.06 -7.10 -21.42
C THR A 266 -8.58 -7.43 -21.22
N MET A 267 -7.78 -6.47 -20.75
CA MET A 267 -6.34 -6.67 -20.53
C MET A 267 -6.07 -7.60 -19.34
N ASN A 268 -4.94 -8.30 -19.37
CA ASN A 268 -4.49 -9.07 -18.22
C ASN A 268 -3.75 -8.16 -17.22
N LEU A 269 -4.50 -7.71 -16.21
CA LEU A 269 -4.00 -6.84 -15.14
C LEU A 269 -3.33 -7.62 -13.99
N GLU A 270 -3.46 -8.95 -13.95
CA GLU A 270 -2.91 -9.79 -12.87
C GLU A 270 -1.37 -9.73 -12.83
N ALA A 271 -0.72 -9.49 -13.97
CA ALA A 271 0.74 -9.46 -14.07
C ALA A 271 1.42 -8.22 -13.46
N LYS A 272 0.67 -7.15 -13.18
CA LYS A 272 1.22 -5.95 -12.54
C LYS A 272 1.58 -6.14 -11.08
N TYR A 273 1.03 -7.19 -10.47
CA TYR A 273 1.04 -7.38 -9.02
C TYR A 273 1.71 -8.70 -8.59
N SER A 274 2.21 -9.52 -9.53
CA SER A 274 2.78 -10.84 -9.19
C SER A 274 4.03 -11.26 -9.96
N VAL A 275 4.55 -10.45 -10.90
CA VAL A 275 5.65 -10.89 -11.76
C VAL A 275 7.01 -10.46 -11.20
N LYS A 276 7.80 -11.44 -10.77
CA LYS A 276 9.25 -11.26 -10.61
C LYS A 276 9.86 -11.00 -12.00
N PRO A 277 10.90 -10.16 -12.15
CA PRO A 277 11.53 -9.86 -13.44
C PRO A 277 11.99 -11.10 -14.24
N ASN A 278 12.16 -12.26 -13.60
CA ASN A 278 12.58 -13.51 -14.25
C ASN A 278 11.41 -14.42 -14.71
N ASP A 279 10.14 -14.14 -14.38
CA ASP A 279 8.97 -15.00 -14.68
C ASP A 279 8.19 -14.58 -15.96
N ILE A 280 8.85 -13.86 -16.87
CA ILE A 280 8.24 -13.26 -18.07
C ILE A 280 8.24 -14.24 -19.26
N LEU A 281 9.15 -15.22 -19.26
CA LEU A 281 9.28 -16.23 -20.31
C LEU A 281 8.01 -17.08 -20.40
N GLY A 282 7.26 -16.92 -21.49
CA GLY A 282 6.04 -17.67 -21.78
C GLY A 282 4.72 -16.94 -21.50
N ARG A 283 4.74 -15.64 -21.15
CA ARG A 283 3.53 -14.81 -21.04
C ARG A 283 3.24 -14.02 -22.33
N ASP A 284 1.96 -13.80 -22.64
CA ASP A 284 1.52 -12.98 -23.76
C ASP A 284 1.71 -11.49 -23.46
N LEU A 285 2.88 -10.95 -23.81
CA LEU A 285 3.23 -9.55 -23.65
C LEU A 285 2.87 -8.74 -24.90
N LEU A 286 2.50 -7.49 -24.70
CA LEU A 286 2.26 -6.52 -25.77
C LEU A 286 3.02 -5.23 -25.47
N ASN A 287 4.00 -4.92 -26.31
CA ASN A 287 4.78 -3.69 -26.18
C ASN A 287 4.08 -2.54 -26.91
N PHE A 288 3.79 -1.46 -26.18
CA PHE A 288 3.16 -0.25 -26.73
C PHE A 288 4.21 0.80 -27.09
N ASP A 289 4.11 1.35 -28.30
CA ASP A 289 4.80 2.58 -28.65
C ASP A 289 3.97 3.83 -28.29
N THR A 290 4.61 5.00 -28.35
CA THR A 290 3.97 6.28 -28.03
C THR A 290 2.74 6.55 -28.91
N THR A 291 2.79 6.19 -30.20
CA THR A 291 1.68 6.41 -31.15
C THR A 291 0.46 5.58 -30.78
N ALA A 292 0.64 4.32 -30.41
CA ALA A 292 -0.42 3.43 -29.95
C ALA A 292 -1.09 3.97 -28.68
N LEU A 293 -0.31 4.45 -27.71
CA LEU A 293 -0.85 5.07 -26.50
C LEU A 293 -1.67 6.33 -26.80
N ILE A 294 -1.19 7.19 -27.71
CA ILE A 294 -1.92 8.39 -28.14
C ILE A 294 -3.23 8.01 -28.85
N ALA A 295 -3.20 7.02 -29.73
CA ALA A 295 -4.39 6.54 -30.42
C ALA A 295 -5.45 6.03 -29.44
N LEU A 296 -5.05 5.30 -28.39
CA LEU A 296 -5.96 4.77 -27.36
C LEU A 296 -6.69 5.87 -26.59
N VAL A 297 -6.00 6.97 -26.28
CA VAL A 297 -6.55 8.04 -25.43
C VAL A 297 -7.12 9.22 -26.21
N SER A 298 -6.94 9.25 -27.52
CA SER A 298 -7.40 10.33 -28.41
C SER A 298 -8.91 10.53 -28.37
N GLY A 299 -9.36 11.78 -28.43
CA GLY A 299 -10.78 12.10 -28.55
C GLY A 299 -11.43 11.47 -29.79
N ILE A 300 -10.71 11.35 -30.91
CA ILE A 300 -11.25 10.76 -32.15
C ILE A 300 -11.67 9.30 -31.91
N SER A 301 -10.78 8.50 -31.36
CA SER A 301 -10.99 7.08 -31.05
C SER A 301 -12.06 6.80 -29.98
N ASN A 302 -12.47 7.85 -29.27
CA ASN A 302 -13.33 7.76 -28.09
C ASN A 302 -14.61 8.59 -28.24
N GLY A 303 -15.19 8.59 -29.46
CA GLY A 303 -16.50 9.19 -29.73
C GLY A 303 -16.47 10.70 -30.01
N GLY A 304 -15.31 11.28 -30.27
CA GLY A 304 -15.16 12.70 -30.62
C GLY A 304 -15.44 13.02 -32.09
N THR A 305 -15.67 12.03 -32.94
CA THR A 305 -15.90 12.17 -34.39
C THR A 305 -17.11 13.03 -34.71
N ASP A 306 -18.25 12.79 -34.05
CA ASP A 306 -19.50 13.50 -34.33
C ASP A 306 -19.39 14.99 -34.01
N LYS A 307 -18.74 15.32 -32.89
CA LYS A 307 -18.47 16.70 -32.50
C LYS A 307 -17.56 17.41 -33.51
N LEU A 308 -16.55 16.71 -34.03
CA LEU A 308 -15.67 17.25 -35.07
C LEU A 308 -16.43 17.48 -36.37
N LEU A 309 -17.27 16.54 -36.81
CA LEU A 309 -18.07 16.68 -38.04
C LEU A 309 -19.17 17.74 -37.93
N ALA A 310 -19.72 17.96 -36.74
CA ALA A 310 -20.69 19.03 -36.49
C ALA A 310 -20.05 20.43 -36.42
N THR A 311 -18.73 20.53 -36.26
CA THR A 311 -18.01 21.81 -36.19
C THR A 311 -17.81 22.38 -37.60
N PRO A 312 -18.09 23.67 -37.86
CA PRO A 312 -17.88 24.28 -39.17
C PRO A 312 -16.43 24.14 -39.68
N GLU A 313 -16.27 23.86 -40.97
CA GLU A 313 -14.94 23.68 -41.59
C GLU A 313 -14.01 24.88 -41.38
N THR A 314 -14.54 26.10 -41.42
CA THR A 314 -13.77 27.34 -41.18
C THR A 314 -13.13 27.36 -39.79
N GLU A 315 -13.84 26.85 -38.78
CA GLU A 315 -13.37 26.75 -37.40
C GLU A 315 -12.36 25.61 -37.25
N LEU A 316 -12.61 24.46 -37.87
CA LEU A 316 -11.66 23.34 -37.90
C LEU A 316 -10.35 23.71 -38.59
N ARG A 317 -10.40 24.42 -39.73
CA ARG A 317 -9.21 24.93 -40.42
C ARG A 317 -8.46 25.96 -39.59
N LYS A 318 -9.16 26.80 -38.82
CA LYS A 318 -8.51 27.72 -37.88
C LYS A 318 -7.80 26.97 -36.75
N ARG A 319 -8.43 25.90 -36.23
CA ARG A 319 -7.91 25.10 -35.11
C ARG A 319 -6.76 24.19 -35.51
N PHE A 320 -6.86 23.49 -36.64
CA PHE A 320 -5.90 22.48 -37.08
C PHE A 320 -4.96 22.97 -38.18
N LYS A 321 -5.18 24.18 -38.72
CA LYS A 321 -4.33 24.82 -39.74
C LYS A 321 -4.05 23.88 -40.93
N SER A 322 -2.78 23.65 -41.26
CA SER A 322 -2.36 22.74 -42.34
C SER A 322 -2.75 21.28 -42.12
N ASN A 323 -3.06 20.88 -40.88
CA ASN A 323 -3.36 19.49 -40.53
C ASN A 323 -4.85 19.15 -40.66
N TYR A 324 -5.70 20.10 -41.09
CA TYR A 324 -7.14 19.87 -41.25
C TYR A 324 -7.46 18.61 -42.07
N GLN A 325 -6.82 18.45 -43.23
CA GLN A 325 -7.09 17.33 -44.13
C GLN A 325 -6.76 15.98 -43.49
N PHE A 326 -5.65 15.94 -42.72
CA PHE A 326 -5.23 14.75 -42.00
C PHE A 326 -6.21 14.38 -40.88
N VAL A 327 -6.65 15.37 -40.09
CA VAL A 327 -7.61 15.15 -39.00
C VAL A 327 -8.94 14.63 -39.54
N ILE A 328 -9.46 15.20 -40.64
CA ILE A 328 -10.69 14.73 -41.27
C ILE A 328 -10.51 13.32 -41.84
N ALA A 329 -9.38 13.01 -42.47
CA ALA A 329 -9.11 11.66 -42.94
C ALA A 329 -9.10 10.63 -41.79
N GLN A 330 -8.50 11.00 -40.64
CA GLN A 330 -8.51 10.16 -39.44
C GLN A 330 -9.92 9.97 -38.87
N VAL A 331 -10.75 11.02 -38.85
CA VAL A 331 -12.16 10.93 -38.44
C VAL A 331 -12.94 9.98 -39.34
N MET A 332 -12.77 10.08 -40.66
CA MET A 332 -13.44 9.20 -41.61
C MET A 332 -12.98 7.76 -41.49
N SER A 333 -11.68 7.54 -41.23
CA SER A 333 -11.13 6.20 -40.95
C SER A 333 -11.72 5.59 -39.68
N GLU A 334 -11.83 6.36 -38.60
CA GLU A 334 -12.39 5.89 -37.32
C GLU A 334 -13.86 5.50 -37.44
N LEU A 335 -14.65 6.21 -38.27
CA LEU A 335 -16.05 5.87 -38.54
C LEU A 335 -16.20 4.56 -39.33
N GLN A 336 -15.25 4.26 -40.22
CA GLN A 336 -15.28 3.02 -41.01
C GLN A 336 -14.75 1.82 -40.22
N LYS A 337 -13.68 2.02 -39.45
CA LYS A 337 -13.00 0.97 -38.69
C LYS A 337 -12.52 1.54 -37.36
N PRO A 338 -13.32 1.43 -36.28
CA PRO A 338 -12.98 1.99 -34.99
C PRO A 338 -11.73 1.33 -34.39
N ILE A 339 -10.74 2.14 -34.03
CA ILE A 339 -9.44 1.64 -33.61
C ILE A 339 -9.51 0.88 -32.27
N LEU A 340 -10.38 1.30 -31.35
CA LEU A 340 -10.52 0.62 -30.06
C LEU A 340 -11.07 -0.80 -30.21
N GLU A 341 -11.92 -1.04 -31.21
CA GLU A 341 -12.47 -2.37 -31.49
C GLU A 341 -11.40 -3.30 -32.05
N GLU A 342 -10.57 -2.78 -32.97
CA GLU A 342 -9.41 -3.51 -33.51
C GLU A 342 -8.42 -3.87 -32.40
N LEU A 343 -8.06 -2.89 -31.56
CA LEU A 343 -7.12 -3.08 -30.45
C LEU A 343 -7.67 -3.96 -29.34
N THR A 344 -8.99 -4.06 -29.17
CA THR A 344 -9.60 -4.97 -28.17
C THR A 344 -9.21 -6.41 -28.42
N SER A 345 -9.25 -6.84 -29.69
CA SER A 345 -8.87 -8.20 -30.06
C SER A 345 -7.38 -8.48 -29.78
N VAL A 346 -6.52 -7.48 -30.01
CA VAL A 346 -5.06 -7.59 -29.86
C VAL A 346 -4.64 -7.55 -28.39
N MET A 347 -5.32 -6.72 -27.58
CA MET A 347 -5.00 -6.48 -26.18
C MET A 347 -5.64 -7.51 -25.23
N SER A 348 -6.65 -8.25 -25.70
CA SER A 348 -7.38 -9.20 -24.86
C SER A 348 -6.43 -10.23 -24.23
N ARG A 349 -6.47 -10.32 -22.90
CA ARG A 349 -5.65 -11.22 -22.06
C ARG A 349 -4.13 -11.02 -22.16
N LYS A 350 -3.66 -10.04 -22.92
CA LYS A 350 -2.23 -9.68 -22.98
C LYS A 350 -1.87 -8.71 -21.85
N ILE A 351 -0.60 -8.73 -21.48
CA ILE A 351 0.00 -7.82 -20.49
C ILE A 351 0.67 -6.67 -21.25
N GLY A 352 0.20 -5.45 -21.04
CA GLY A 352 0.77 -4.28 -21.69
C GLY A 352 2.05 -3.81 -21.01
N ILE A 353 3.10 -3.59 -21.80
CA ILE A 353 4.39 -3.09 -21.32
C ILE A 353 4.84 -1.85 -22.10
N ILE A 354 5.60 -0.98 -21.44
CA ILE A 354 6.22 0.23 -22.01
C ILE A 354 7.61 0.46 -21.39
N CYS A 355 8.50 1.14 -22.11
CA CYS A 355 9.75 1.64 -21.53
C CYS A 355 9.60 3.03 -20.91
N GLU A 356 10.58 3.44 -20.10
CA GLU A 356 10.61 4.77 -19.47
C GLU A 356 10.58 5.89 -20.51
N THR A 357 11.29 5.74 -21.63
CA THR A 357 11.29 6.73 -22.73
C THR A 357 9.90 6.93 -23.32
N VAL A 358 9.18 5.84 -23.62
CA VAL A 358 7.80 5.89 -24.14
C VAL A 358 6.86 6.50 -23.11
N GLU A 359 7.01 6.15 -21.83
CA GLU A 359 6.17 6.73 -20.77
C GLU A 359 6.35 8.26 -20.67
N LEU A 360 7.59 8.73 -20.70
CA LEU A 360 7.93 10.15 -20.64
C LEU A 360 7.42 10.90 -21.88
N GLU A 361 7.67 10.38 -23.08
CA GLU A 361 7.21 10.98 -24.33
C GLU A 361 5.68 11.08 -24.37
N PHE A 362 4.99 9.99 -24.01
CA PHE A 362 3.54 9.94 -23.94
C PHE A 362 2.97 10.97 -22.96
N LYS A 363 3.51 11.05 -21.73
CA LYS A 363 3.09 12.05 -20.73
C LYS A 363 3.30 13.48 -21.24
N GLN A 364 4.41 13.75 -21.91
CA GLN A 364 4.70 15.06 -22.48
C GLN A 364 3.68 15.43 -23.57
N LEU A 365 3.43 14.54 -24.52
CA LEU A 365 2.45 14.76 -25.60
C LEU A 365 1.04 15.00 -25.07
N VAL A 366 0.58 14.18 -24.12
CA VAL A 366 -0.74 14.34 -23.49
C VAL A 366 -0.82 15.64 -22.68
N SER A 367 0.27 16.05 -22.02
CA SER A 367 0.32 17.31 -21.29
C SER A 367 0.19 18.52 -22.22
N MET A 368 0.92 18.50 -23.36
CA MET A 368 0.95 19.57 -24.34
C MET A 368 -0.31 19.65 -25.21
N CYS A 369 -0.85 18.51 -25.63
CA CYS A 369 -1.88 18.46 -26.67
C CYS A 369 -3.23 17.89 -26.20
N GLY A 370 -3.27 17.19 -25.06
CA GLY A 370 -4.47 16.53 -24.55
C GLY A 370 -5.45 17.49 -23.87
N GLY A 371 -6.74 17.28 -24.11
CA GLY A 371 -7.81 17.90 -23.32
C GLY A 371 -8.03 17.17 -21.98
N PRO A 372 -8.99 17.62 -21.16
CA PRO A 372 -9.27 17.02 -19.86
C PRO A 372 -9.58 15.52 -19.93
N ASN A 373 -10.32 15.09 -20.96
CA ASN A 373 -10.72 13.69 -21.12
C ASN A 373 -9.56 12.82 -21.61
N GLU A 374 -8.73 13.33 -22.53
CA GLU A 374 -7.51 12.64 -22.98
C GLU A 374 -6.52 12.45 -21.82
N LYS A 375 -6.35 13.47 -20.96
CA LYS A 375 -5.51 13.40 -19.76
C LYS A 375 -6.02 12.34 -18.78
N LEU A 376 -7.33 12.32 -18.52
CA LEU A 376 -7.96 11.30 -17.68
C LEU A 376 -7.77 9.88 -18.25
N ARG A 377 -8.00 9.68 -19.54
CA ARG A 377 -7.77 8.37 -20.19
C ARG A 377 -6.30 7.95 -20.12
N ALA A 378 -5.37 8.87 -20.35
CA ALA A 378 -3.93 8.60 -20.21
C ALA A 378 -3.56 8.16 -18.80
N ASP A 379 -4.09 8.83 -17.78
CA ASP A 379 -3.85 8.45 -16.40
C ASP A 379 -4.39 7.07 -16.06
N GLN A 380 -5.52 6.65 -16.65
CA GLN A 380 -6.06 5.31 -16.44
C GLN A 380 -5.30 4.25 -17.24
N LEU A 381 -4.97 4.52 -18.49
CA LEU A 381 -4.21 3.60 -19.34
C LEU A 381 -2.86 3.26 -18.71
N LEU A 382 -2.11 4.25 -18.20
CA LEU A 382 -0.82 4.04 -17.54
C LEU A 382 -0.94 3.17 -16.27
N LYS A 383 -2.09 3.17 -15.60
CA LYS A 383 -2.32 2.26 -14.45
C LYS A 383 -2.42 0.80 -14.90
N CYS A 384 -2.75 0.53 -16.15
CA CYS A 384 -2.88 -0.82 -16.70
C CYS A 384 -1.57 -1.36 -17.33
N LEU A 385 -0.53 -0.52 -17.49
CA LEU A 385 0.73 -0.89 -18.16
C LEU A 385 1.87 -1.15 -17.17
N LEU A 386 2.84 -1.97 -17.57
CA LEU A 386 4.08 -2.24 -16.82
C LEU A 386 5.27 -1.47 -17.42
N LEU A 387 6.10 -0.90 -16.54
CA LEU A 387 7.37 -0.29 -16.92
C LEU A 387 8.48 -1.33 -16.93
N TYR A 388 9.25 -1.38 -18.02
CA TYR A 388 10.42 -2.23 -18.18
C TYR A 388 11.59 -1.47 -18.78
N ASP A 389 12.81 -1.93 -18.48
CA ASP A 389 14.02 -1.40 -19.12
C ASP A 389 14.01 -1.71 -20.62
N GLU A 390 14.51 -0.76 -21.42
CA GLU A 390 14.55 -0.86 -22.89
C GLU A 390 15.19 -2.18 -23.35
N THR A 391 16.30 -2.57 -22.72
CA THR A 391 17.04 -3.80 -23.03
C THR A 391 16.20 -5.07 -22.89
N THR A 392 15.25 -5.09 -21.94
CA THR A 392 14.37 -6.24 -21.70
C THR A 392 13.22 -6.29 -22.70
N ILE A 393 12.70 -5.13 -23.12
CA ILE A 393 11.60 -5.03 -24.07
C ILE A 393 12.00 -5.53 -25.47
N PHE A 394 13.23 -5.22 -25.91
CA PHE A 394 13.77 -5.65 -27.21
C PHE A 394 13.93 -7.18 -27.34
N ILE A 395 14.04 -7.91 -26.24
CA ILE A 395 14.34 -9.34 -26.25
C ILE A 395 13.07 -10.21 -26.26
N VAL A 396 11.91 -9.68 -25.81
CA VAL A 396 10.81 -10.54 -25.34
C VAL A 396 9.47 -10.34 -26.07
N THR A 397 9.30 -9.40 -27.01
CA THR A 397 7.93 -8.98 -27.44
C THR A 397 7.67 -8.75 -28.93
N GLU A 398 6.40 -8.95 -29.31
CA GLU A 398 5.78 -8.34 -30.49
C GLU A 398 5.50 -6.85 -30.20
N GLN A 399 5.94 -5.97 -31.11
CA GLN A 399 5.71 -4.53 -31.00
C GLN A 399 4.39 -4.16 -31.67
N LEU A 400 3.50 -3.50 -30.91
CA LEU A 400 2.29 -2.90 -31.48
C LEU A 400 2.65 -1.55 -32.10
N ARG A 401 2.54 -1.46 -33.43
CA ARG A 401 2.62 -0.20 -34.17
C ARG A 401 1.29 -0.01 -34.90
N ILE A 402 0.73 1.20 -34.82
CA ILE A 402 -0.54 1.58 -35.46
C ILE A 402 -0.26 2.37 -36.73
#